data_AF-A0A1V5K669-F1
#
_entry.id   AF-A0A1V5K669-F1
#
_cell.length_a   1.000
_cell.length_b   1.000
_cell.length_c   1.000
_cell.angle_alpha   90.00
_cell.angle_beta   90.00
_cell.angle_gamma   90.00
#
_symmetry.space_group_name_H-M   'P 1'
#
loop_
_entity.id
_entity.type
_entity.pdbx_description
1 polymer ?
#
loop_
_entity_poly.entity_id
_entity_poly.type
_entity_poly.pdbx_seq_one_letter_code
_entity_poly.pdbx_strand_id
1 'polypeptide(L)' 'MSDGVVDLAPFGAMVPEEVKELVEAEKQKIISGEKDVFTGPIKDQNGAVRVPEGTAMTDAEMLDFDWFVEGVEGTIE' A
#
# COMPACT_ATOMS: atom_id res chain seq x y z
N MET A 1 -3.10 -9.93 -5.66
CA MET A 1 -2.57 -11.16 -5.02
C MET A 1 -3.55 -12.34 -5.13
N SER A 2 -4.85 -12.11 -4.95
CA SER A 2 -5.88 -13.17 -5.09
C SER A 2 -5.79 -13.94 -6.41
N ASP A 3 -5.55 -13.25 -7.54
CA ASP A 3 -5.50 -13.89 -8.86
C ASP A 3 -4.13 -14.54 -9.21
N GLY A 4 -3.19 -14.58 -8.25
CA GLY A 4 -1.87 -15.18 -8.44
C GLY A 4 -0.89 -14.41 -9.33
N VAL A 5 -1.25 -13.20 -9.79
CA VAL A 5 -0.39 -12.34 -10.63
C VAL A 5 0.77 -11.70 -9.85
N VAL A 6 0.59 -11.49 -8.55
CA VAL A 6 1.56 -10.87 -7.63
C VAL A 6 1.66 -11.70 -6.37
N ASP A 7 2.87 -11.97 -5.87
CA ASP A 7 3.13 -12.65 -4.60
C ASP A 7 4.44 -12.16 -3.96
N LEU A 8 4.65 -12.51 -2.69
CA LEU A 8 5.87 -12.24 -1.93
C LEU A 8 6.90 -13.35 -2.17
N ALA A 9 8.16 -12.93 -2.39
CA ALA A 9 9.29 -13.85 -2.37
C ALA A 9 9.56 -14.40 -0.94
N PRO A 10 10.32 -15.50 -0.80
CA PRO A 10 10.70 -16.01 0.51
C PRO A 10 11.45 -14.97 1.36
N PHE A 11 11.20 -14.96 2.67
CA PHE A 11 11.90 -14.08 3.61
C PHE A 11 13.39 -14.42 3.70
N GLY A 12 14.22 -13.38 3.83
CA GLY A 12 15.63 -13.54 4.15
C GLY A 12 15.86 -14.09 5.56
N ALA A 13 17.02 -14.72 5.79
CA ALA A 13 17.35 -15.39 7.05
C ALA A 13 17.39 -14.45 8.28
N MET A 14 17.55 -13.13 8.06
CA MET A 14 17.61 -12.14 9.14
C MET A 14 16.24 -11.64 9.59
N VAL A 15 15.15 -12.03 8.92
CA VAL A 15 13.79 -11.58 9.29
C VAL A 15 13.32 -12.39 10.52
N PRO A 16 13.06 -11.73 11.67
CA PRO A 16 12.53 -12.40 12.85
C PRO A 16 11.15 -13.02 12.59
N GLU A 17 10.80 -14.07 13.33
CA GLU A 17 9.53 -14.78 13.14
C GLU A 17 8.31 -13.87 13.36
N GLU A 18 8.35 -13.04 14.40
CA GLU A 18 7.30 -12.04 14.67
C GLU A 18 7.03 -11.13 13.47
N VAL A 19 8.06 -10.76 12.71
CA VAL A 19 7.92 -9.91 11.52
C VAL A 19 7.28 -10.69 10.38
N LYS A 20 7.61 -11.98 10.23
CA LYS A 20 6.98 -12.83 9.21
C LYS A 20 5.49 -13.03 9.48
N GLU A 21 5.13 -13.28 10.74
CA GLU A 21 3.73 -13.41 11.15
C GLU A 21 2.94 -12.13 10.89
N LEU A 22 3.53 -10.96 11.18
CA LEU A 22 2.93 -9.66 10.87
C LEU A 22 2.71 -9.48 9.36
N VAL A 23 3.70 -9.81 8.53
CA VAL A 23 3.58 -9.70 7.07
C VAL A 23 2.52 -10.67 6.53
N GLU A 24 2.48 -11.90 7.01
CA GLU A 24 1.47 -12.89 6.58
C GLU A 24 0.07 -12.44 6.97
N ALA A 25 -0.12 -11.90 8.18
CA ALA A 25 -1.41 -11.36 8.61
C ALA A 25 -1.89 -10.22 7.71
N GLU A 26 -1.00 -9.27 7.37
CA GLU A 26 -1.35 -8.17 6.47
C GLU A 26 -1.56 -8.64 5.01
N LYS A 27 -0.79 -9.63 4.54
CA LYS A 27 -0.98 -10.27 3.23
C LYS A 27 -2.39 -10.86 3.12
N GLN A 28 -2.85 -11.57 4.15
CA GLN A 28 -4.20 -12.15 4.15
C GLN A 28 -5.30 -11.09 4.11
N LYS A 29 -5.14 -9.96 4.81
CA LYS A 29 -6.10 -8.83 4.72
C LYS A 29 -6.17 -8.21 3.33
N ILE A 30 -5.03 -8.13 2.63
CA ILE A 30 -4.97 -7.64 1.25
C ILE A 30 -5.62 -8.65 0.29
N ILE A 31 -5.37 -9.96 0.48
CA ILE A 31 -5.98 -11.01 -0.34
C ILE A 31 -7.49 -11.07 -0.14
N SER A 32 -7.97 -10.93 1.10
CA SER A 32 -9.41 -10.96 1.41
C SER A 32 -10.16 -9.71 0.96
N GLY A 33 -9.44 -8.63 0.61
CA GLY A 33 -10.02 -7.32 0.33
C GLY A 33 -10.44 -6.54 1.59
N GLU A 34 -10.14 -7.05 2.79
CA GLU A 34 -10.34 -6.31 4.05
C GLU A 34 -9.48 -5.03 4.09
N LYS A 35 -8.29 -5.10 3.47
CA LYS A 35 -7.37 -3.97 3.39
C LYS A 35 -7.04 -3.64 1.94
N ASP A 36 -7.52 -2.50 1.50
CA ASP A 36 -7.04 -1.82 0.30
C ASP A 36 -5.98 -0.78 0.71
N VAL A 37 -4.79 -0.91 0.12
CA VAL A 37 -3.61 -0.09 0.44
C VAL A 37 -3.79 1.39 0.07
N PHE A 38 -4.70 1.70 -0.86
CA PHE A 38 -4.99 3.07 -1.29
C PHE A 38 -6.35 3.58 -0.77
N THR A 39 -6.70 3.19 0.46
CA THR A 39 -7.83 3.78 1.19
C THR A 39 -7.37 4.92 2.10
N GLY A 40 -8.07 6.05 2.02
CA GLY A 40 -7.77 7.24 2.79
C GLY A 40 -8.02 7.11 4.30
N PRO A 41 -7.42 8.01 5.11
CA PRO A 41 -6.85 9.29 4.68
C PRO A 41 -5.42 9.16 4.14
N ILE A 42 -5.19 9.64 2.93
CA ILE A 42 -3.85 9.75 2.33
C ILE A 42 -3.56 11.20 2.01
N LYS A 43 -2.39 11.67 2.47
CA LYS A 43 -1.86 12.99 2.17
C LYS A 43 -0.68 12.89 1.21
N ASP A 44 -0.49 13.92 0.41
CA ASP A 44 0.74 14.08 -0.35
C ASP A 44 1.89 14.62 0.52
N GLN A 45 3.10 14.67 -0.07
CA GLN A 45 4.32 15.20 0.55
C GLN A 45 4.22 16.66 1.00
N ASN A 46 3.24 17.42 0.51
CA ASN A 46 2.98 18.80 0.94
C ASN A 46 1.92 18.90 2.05
N GLY A 47 1.40 17.75 2.52
CA GLY A 47 0.37 17.66 3.54
C GLY A 47 -1.06 17.87 3.03
N ALA A 48 -1.28 17.97 1.72
CA ALA A 48 -2.62 18.09 1.15
C ALA A 48 -3.30 16.72 1.12
N VAL A 49 -4.55 16.65 1.58
CA VAL A 49 -5.34 15.41 1.54
C VAL A 49 -5.68 15.08 0.09
N ARG A 50 -5.19 13.94 -0.41
CA ARG A 50 -5.44 13.42 -1.77
C ARG A 50 -6.56 12.40 -1.79
N VAL A 51 -6.60 11.53 -0.78
CA VAL A 51 -7.66 10.52 -0.62
C VAL A 51 -8.34 10.78 0.72
N PRO A 52 -9.63 11.18 0.75
CA PRO A 52 -10.37 11.40 1.98
C PRO A 52 -10.52 10.11 2.82
N GLU A 53 -10.71 10.27 4.12
CA GLU A 53 -10.95 9.16 5.03
C GLU A 53 -12.10 8.25 4.56
N GLY A 54 -11.86 6.94 4.57
CA GLY A 54 -12.85 5.93 4.17
C GLY A 54 -13.13 5.84 2.67
N THR A 55 -12.40 6.60 1.85
CA THR A 55 -12.49 6.52 0.38
C THR A 55 -11.35 5.68 -0.17
N ALA A 56 -11.65 4.70 -1.02
CA ALA A 56 -10.64 3.97 -1.78
C ALA A 56 -10.41 4.64 -3.13
N MET A 57 -9.16 4.68 -3.60
CA MET A 57 -8.85 5.12 -4.96
C MET A 57 -9.42 4.14 -5.99
N THR A 58 -9.88 4.67 -7.11
CA THR A 58 -10.23 3.86 -8.28
C THR A 58 -8.97 3.41 -9.03
N ASP A 59 -9.08 2.34 -9.82
CA ASP A 59 -7.98 1.87 -10.68
C ASP A 59 -7.44 2.96 -11.61
N ALA A 60 -8.32 3.80 -12.16
CA ALA A 60 -7.90 4.92 -13.00
C ALA A 60 -7.08 5.95 -12.22
N GLU A 61 -7.53 6.33 -11.03
CA GLU A 61 -6.77 7.24 -10.16
C GLU A 61 -5.42 6.63 -9.75
N MET A 62 -5.36 5.33 -9.47
CA MET A 62 -4.12 4.62 -9.13
C MET A 62 -3.12 4.57 -10.30
N LEU A 63 -3.60 4.50 -11.53
CA LEU A 63 -2.76 4.48 -12.72
C LEU A 63 -2.28 5.88 -13.15
N ASP A 64 -3.06 6.91 -12.85
CA ASP A 64 -2.80 8.27 -13.33
C ASP A 64 -2.09 9.17 -12.32
N PHE A 65 -2.07 8.82 -11.02
CA PHE A 65 -1.60 9.80 -10.02
C PHE A 65 -0.09 10.09 -10.10
N ASP A 66 0.22 11.38 -10.04
CA ASP A 66 1.54 11.98 -10.26
C ASP A 66 2.01 12.76 -9.02
N TRP A 67 1.88 12.16 -7.83
CA TRP A 67 2.31 12.78 -6.57
C TRP A 67 2.85 11.74 -5.60
N PHE A 68 3.68 12.19 -4.65
CA PHE A 68 4.23 11.36 -3.59
C PHE A 68 3.45 11.51 -2.29
N VAL A 69 3.27 10.41 -1.56
CA VAL A 69 2.62 10.40 -0.23
C VAL A 69 3.48 11.13 0.82
N GLU A 70 2.84 11.56 1.91
CA GLU A 70 3.53 12.15 3.06
C GLU A 70 4.70 11.27 3.54
N GLY A 71 5.88 11.87 3.74
CA GLY A 71 7.10 11.18 4.18
C GLY A 71 8.00 10.63 3.06
N VAL A 72 7.58 10.69 1.80
CA VAL A 72 8.46 10.39 0.66
C VAL A 72 9.25 11.64 0.28
N GLU A 73 10.57 11.49 0.17
CA GLU A 73 11.46 12.54 -0.36
C GLU A 73 11.79 12.24 -1.82
N GLY A 74 11.33 13.09 -2.73
CA GLY A 74 11.59 12.96 -4.16
C GLY A 74 10.87 14.01 -4.99
N THR A 75 11.25 14.13 -6.27
CA THR A 75 10.56 14.96 -7.27
C THR A 75 10.15 14.10 -8.46
N ILE A 76 9.05 14.46 -9.11
CA ILE A 76 8.58 13.83 -10.34
C ILE A 76 9.14 14.65 -11.51
N GLU A 77 9.68 13.98 -12.52
CA GLU A 77 10.27 14.57 -13.73
C GLU A 77 9.31 14.61 -14.91
#